data_AF-A0A9R1C3K0-F1
#
_entry.id   AF-A0A9R1C3K0-F1
#
_cell.length_a   1.000
_cell.length_b   1.000
_cell.length_c   1.000
_cell.angle_alpha   90.00
_cell.angle_beta   90.00
_cell.angle_gamma   90.00
#
_symmetry.space_group_name_H-M   'P 1'
#
loop_
_entity.id
_entity.type
_entity.pdbx_description
1 polymer ?
#
loop_
_entity_poly.entity_id
_entity_poly.type
_entity_poly.pdbx_seq_one_letter_code
_entity_poly.pdbx_strand_id
1 'polypeptide(L)'
;MTGIKNGKHGYQGLIEAAVTISRIFRLDTQCEIVASALERAMPSYIVTMIKVMMPPSRFSREYFAAFTTIFFPWLVGPCEVRESEVDGTREKNVVYIPKCRFLESTNCVGMCTNLCKIPSQKFMQDSLGVSVYMSPSKLPLL
;
A
#
# COMPACT_ATOMS: atom_id res chain seq x y z
N MET A 1 3.14 16.58 17.43
CA MET A 1 3.67 15.30 16.89
C MET A 1 5.07 15.54 16.38
N THR A 2 6.06 14.99 17.07
CA THR A 2 7.49 15.05 16.74
C THR A 2 7.74 14.21 15.47
N GLY A 3 8.11 14.86 14.37
CA GLY A 3 8.55 14.16 13.18
C GLY A 3 9.87 13.42 13.46
N ILE A 4 9.91 12.12 13.18
CA ILE A 4 11.16 11.36 13.22
C ILE A 4 12.04 11.87 12.07
N LYS A 5 13.11 12.60 12.41
CA LYS A 5 14.08 13.08 11.42
C LYS A 5 15.02 11.94 11.06
N ASN A 6 15.02 11.51 9.81
CA ASN A 6 15.97 10.54 9.26
C ASN A 6 16.98 11.25 8.34
N GLY A 7 18.27 10.94 8.49
CA GLY A 7 19.35 11.48 7.65
C GLY A 7 19.49 10.81 6.28
N LYS A 8 18.70 9.77 5.99
CA LYS A 8 18.71 9.06 4.70
C LYS A 8 17.51 9.42 3.83
N HIS A 9 17.71 9.47 2.52
CA HIS A 9 16.70 9.81 1.53
C HIS A 9 16.14 8.60 0.78
N GLY A 10 15.00 8.81 0.10
CA GLY A 10 14.39 7.82 -0.79
C GLY A 10 14.02 6.52 -0.08
N TYR A 11 14.25 5.40 -0.78
CA TYR A 11 13.85 4.07 -0.29
C TYR A 11 14.53 3.68 1.03
N GLN A 12 15.82 4.00 1.19
CA GLN A 12 16.54 3.67 2.41
C GLN A 12 15.99 4.44 3.62
N GLY A 13 15.62 5.71 3.41
CA GLY A 13 14.97 6.54 4.42
C GLY A 13 13.63 5.93 4.89
N LEU A 14 12.86 5.40 3.95
CA LEU A 14 11.59 4.72 4.22
C LEU A 14 11.80 3.45 5.07
N ILE A 15 12.77 2.60 4.72
CA ILE A 15 13.06 1.37 5.48
C ILE A 15 13.51 1.68 6.91
N GLU A 16 14.39 2.66 7.09
CA GLU A 16 14.85 3.04 8.41
C GLU A 16 13.75 3.70 9.26
N ALA A 17 12.86 4.48 8.65
CA ALA A 17 11.67 4.98 9.32
C ALA A 17 10.74 3.82 9.75
N ALA A 18 10.51 2.84 8.87
CA ALA A 18 9.69 1.66 9.19
C ALA A 18 10.30 0.84 10.36
N VAL A 19 11.62 0.59 10.33
CA VAL A 19 12.34 -0.10 11.41
C VAL A 19 12.24 0.69 12.72
N THR A 20 12.41 2.00 12.67
CA THR A 20 12.29 2.87 13.84
C THR A 20 10.89 2.81 14.43
N ILE A 21 9.87 2.94 13.58
CA ILE A 21 8.46 2.84 14.01
C ILE A 21 8.19 1.47 14.65
N SER A 22 8.68 0.38 14.05
CA SER A 22 8.47 -0.97 14.60
C SER A 22 9.14 -1.22 15.96
N ARG A 23 10.23 -0.49 16.26
CA ARG A 23 10.98 -0.63 17.51
C ARG A 23 10.41 0.23 18.63
N ILE A 24 9.93 1.43 18.29
CA ILE A 24 9.49 2.43 19.28
C ILE A 24 8.01 2.24 19.64
N PHE A 25 7.16 1.93 18.66
CA PHE A 25 5.72 1.91 18.86
C PHE A 25 5.18 0.49 19.02
N ARG A 26 4.15 0.36 19.86
CA ARG A 26 3.41 -0.89 20.02
C ARG A 26 2.65 -1.25 18.74
N LEU A 27 2.38 -2.53 18.54
CA LEU A 27 1.75 -3.05 17.32
C LEU A 27 0.42 -2.36 16.99
N ASP A 28 -0.38 -2.07 18.01
CA ASP A 28 -1.66 -1.36 17.89
C ASP A 28 -1.50 0.07 17.34
N THR A 29 -0.48 0.79 17.80
CA THR A 29 -0.25 2.19 17.40
C THR A 29 0.50 2.32 16.07
N GLN A 30 1.26 1.30 15.66
CA GLN A 30 2.03 1.29 14.42
C GLN A 30 1.15 1.58 13.19
N CYS A 31 0.00 0.92 13.12
CA CYS A 31 -0.92 1.07 12.00
C CYS A 31 -1.49 2.50 11.92
N GLU A 32 -1.87 3.07 13.07
CA GLU A 32 -2.45 4.41 13.14
C GLU A 32 -1.46 5.48 12.69
N ILE A 33 -0.21 5.37 13.15
CA ILE A 33 0.87 6.31 12.76
C ILE A 33 1.07 6.32 11.25
N VAL A 34 1.11 5.14 10.63
CA VAL A 34 1.30 5.04 9.17
C VAL A 34 0.05 5.50 8.43
N ALA A 35 -1.15 5.14 8.89
CA ALA A 35 -2.40 5.60 8.27
C ALA A 35 -2.50 7.14 8.27
N SER A 36 -2.22 7.78 9.41
CA SER A 36 -2.18 9.24 9.49
C SER A 36 -1.08 9.85 8.61
N ALA A 37 0.06 9.17 8.42
CA ALA A 37 1.07 9.64 7.48
C ALA A 37 0.59 9.57 6.02
N LEU A 38 -0.14 8.53 5.64
CA LEU A 38 -0.73 8.38 4.31
C LEU A 38 -1.81 9.45 4.05
N GLU A 39 -2.69 9.69 5.02
CA GLU A 39 -3.70 10.75 4.94
C GLU A 39 -3.07 12.14 4.77
N ARG A 40 -1.95 12.40 5.45
CA ARG A 40 -1.24 13.67 5.32
C ARG A 40 -0.42 13.79 4.03
N ALA A 41 -0.08 12.67 3.40
CA ALA A 41 0.65 12.65 2.14
C ALA A 41 -0.23 13.08 0.96
N MET A 42 -1.55 12.91 1.06
CA MET A 42 -2.51 13.33 0.03
C MET A 42 -3.41 14.47 0.51
N PRO A 43 -3.32 15.69 -0.07
CA PRO A 43 -4.25 16.77 0.18
C PRO A 43 -5.71 16.33 0.02
N SER A 44 -6.59 16.75 0.93
CA SER A 44 -8.01 16.36 0.95
C SER A 44 -8.75 16.65 -0.36
N TYR A 45 -8.39 17.73 -1.06
CA TYR A 45 -8.94 18.05 -2.37
C TYR A 45 -8.66 16.97 -3.43
N ILE A 46 -7.44 16.42 -3.46
CA ILE A 46 -7.05 15.34 -4.40
C ILE A 46 -7.85 14.09 -4.09
N VAL A 47 -7.98 13.74 -2.82
CA VAL A 47 -8.76 12.59 -2.35
C VAL A 47 -10.23 12.70 -2.79
N THR A 48 -10.84 13.87 -2.58
CA THR A 48 -12.22 14.13 -3.02
C THR A 48 -12.36 14.05 -4.54
N MET A 49 -11.40 14.60 -5.29
CA MET A 49 -11.40 14.53 -6.75
C MET A 49 -11.33 13.09 -7.25
N ILE A 50 -10.46 12.25 -6.65
CA ILE A 50 -10.37 10.83 -6.99
C ILE A 50 -11.70 10.12 -6.71
N LYS A 51 -12.31 10.35 -5.54
CA LYS A 51 -13.62 9.77 -5.20
C LYS A 51 -14.72 10.13 -6.19
N VAL A 52 -14.76 11.39 -6.65
CA VAL A 52 -15.77 11.88 -7.60
C VAL A 52 -15.51 11.36 -9.02
N MET A 53 -14.26 11.38 -9.48
CA MET A 53 -13.91 10.97 -10.85
C MET A 53 -13.86 9.46 -11.04
N MET A 54 -13.51 8.71 -9.99
CA MET A 54 -13.26 7.27 -10.05
C MET A 54 -14.17 6.52 -9.06
N PRO A 55 -15.50 6.58 -9.20
CA PRO A 55 -16.41 5.85 -8.31
C PRO A 55 -16.17 4.33 -8.40
N PRO A 56 -16.51 3.56 -7.34
CA PRO A 56 -16.36 2.11 -7.33
C PRO A 56 -17.04 1.46 -8.53
N SER A 57 -16.24 0.90 -9.43
CA SER A 57 -16.67 0.32 -10.71
C SER A 57 -15.57 -0.60 -11.23
N ARG A 58 -15.88 -1.40 -12.25
CA ARG A 58 -14.86 -2.17 -12.97
C ARG A 58 -13.73 -1.28 -13.48
N PHE A 59 -14.08 -0.15 -14.10
CA PHE A 59 -13.12 0.79 -14.66
C PHE A 59 -12.16 1.32 -13.59
N SER A 60 -12.68 1.71 -12.41
CA SER A 60 -11.80 2.19 -11.33
C SER A 60 -10.89 1.10 -10.79
N ARG A 61 -11.37 -0.15 -10.64
CA ARG A 61 -10.52 -1.28 -10.23
C ARG A 61 -9.38 -1.54 -11.22
N GLU A 62 -9.68 -1.61 -12.51
CA GLU A 62 -8.67 -1.82 -13.56
C GLU A 62 -7.69 -0.65 -13.64
N TYR A 63 -8.18 0.59 -13.50
CA TYR A 63 -7.34 1.78 -13.46
C TYR A 63 -6.40 1.77 -12.26
N PHE A 64 -6.89 1.51 -11.04
CA PHE A 64 -6.04 1.46 -9.85
C PHE A 64 -5.00 0.35 -9.94
N ALA A 65 -5.35 -0.81 -10.51
CA ALA A 65 -4.40 -1.89 -10.73
C ALA A 65 -3.27 -1.46 -11.69
N ALA A 66 -3.63 -0.87 -12.84
CA ALA A 66 -2.65 -0.37 -13.82
C ALA A 66 -1.82 0.80 -13.28
N PHE A 67 -2.45 1.75 -12.58
CA PHE A 67 -1.76 2.86 -11.95
C PHE A 67 -0.74 2.35 -10.92
N THR A 68 -1.11 1.31 -10.17
CA THR A 68 -0.23 0.74 -9.15
C THR A 68 1.05 0.16 -9.76
N THR A 69 0.94 -0.51 -10.92
CA THR A 69 2.11 -1.09 -11.60
C THR A 69 3.01 -0.06 -12.27
N ILE A 70 2.53 1.16 -12.48
CA ILE A 70 3.33 2.27 -13.01
C ILE A 70 3.97 3.06 -11.86
N PHE A 71 3.20 3.35 -10.81
CA PHE A 71 3.61 4.31 -9.77
C PHE A 71 4.35 3.67 -8.59
N PHE A 72 4.00 2.45 -8.17
CA PHE A 72 4.60 1.81 -7.00
C PHE A 72 5.79 0.85 -7.22
N PRO A 73 6.34 0.59 -8.44
CA PRO A 73 7.52 -0.26 -8.57
C PRO A 73 8.73 0.16 -7.74
N TRP A 74 8.93 1.45 -7.49
CA TRP A 74 10.02 1.93 -6.64
C TRP A 74 9.89 1.47 -5.18
N LEU A 75 8.65 1.28 -4.70
CA LEU A 75 8.31 0.93 -3.32
C LEU A 75 8.21 -0.59 -3.13
N VAL A 76 7.43 -1.26 -3.97
CA VAL A 76 7.11 -2.68 -3.82
C VAL A 76 7.91 -3.58 -4.75
N GLY A 77 8.65 -3.05 -5.71
CA GLY A 77 9.35 -3.83 -6.73
C GLY A 77 8.48 -4.09 -7.98
N PRO A 78 9.00 -4.86 -8.95
CA PRO A 78 8.28 -5.19 -10.18
C PRO A 78 6.90 -5.78 -9.89
N CYS A 79 5.91 -5.37 -10.67
CA CYS A 79 4.53 -5.79 -10.50
C CYS A 79 3.79 -5.88 -11.83
N GLU A 80 2.82 -6.79 -11.88
CA GLU A 80 2.07 -7.17 -13.07
C GLU A 80 0.58 -7.12 -12.77
N VAL A 81 -0.22 -6.69 -13.76
CA VAL A 81 -1.68 -6.79 -13.64
C VAL A 81 -2.11 -8.18 -14.09
N ARG A 82 -2.94 -8.84 -13.28
CA ARG A 82 -3.56 -10.12 -13.57
C ARG A 82 -5.08 -10.00 -13.58
N GLU A 83 -5.71 -10.97 -14.24
CA GLU A 83 -7.15 -11.10 -14.27
C GLU A 83 -7.67 -11.82 -13.02
N SER A 84 -8.83 -11.41 -12.54
CA SER A 84 -9.67 -12.21 -11.66
C SER A 84 -11.12 -12.15 -12.10
N GLU A 85 -11.93 -13.06 -11.57
CA GLU A 85 -13.37 -13.04 -11.76
C GLU A 85 -14.04 -12.28 -10.62
N VAL A 86 -14.83 -11.26 -10.97
CA VAL A 86 -15.67 -10.49 -10.05
C VAL A 86 -17.07 -10.50 -10.62
N ASP A 87 -18.04 -11.00 -9.86
CA ASP A 87 -19.45 -11.11 -10.25
C ASP A 87 -19.64 -11.78 -11.64
N GLY A 88 -18.88 -12.85 -11.90
CA GLY A 88 -18.92 -13.59 -13.17
C GLY A 88 -18.26 -12.90 -14.36
N THR A 89 -17.61 -11.74 -14.15
CA THR A 89 -16.91 -10.99 -15.19
C THR A 89 -15.40 -11.03 -14.94
N ARG A 90 -14.62 -11.32 -15.99
CA ARG A 90 -13.15 -11.25 -15.95
C ARG A 90 -12.69 -9.80 -16.04
N GLU A 91 -11.91 -9.38 -15.06
CA GLU A 91 -11.41 -8.01 -14.91
C GLU A 91 -9.91 -8.00 -14.61
N LYS A 92 -9.18 -7.01 -15.14
CA LYS A 92 -7.74 -6.82 -14.88
C LYS A 92 -7.50 -6.01 -13.61
N ASN A 93 -7.87 -6.59 -12.47
CA ASN A 93 -7.98 -5.87 -11.20
C ASN A 93 -7.03 -6.38 -10.10
N VAL A 94 -6.20 -7.39 -10.38
CA VAL A 94 -5.23 -7.94 -9.42
C VAL A 94 -3.84 -7.38 -9.74
N VAL A 95 -3.17 -6.83 -8.73
CA VAL A 95 -1.75 -6.48 -8.82
C VAL A 95 -0.93 -7.61 -8.21
N TYR A 96 -0.23 -8.33 -9.06
CA TYR A 96 0.69 -9.37 -8.65
C TYR A 96 2.10 -8.79 -8.47
N ILE A 97 2.69 -9.04 -7.30
CA ILE A 97 4.05 -8.62 -6.96
C ILE A 97 4.85 -9.90 -6.72
N PRO A 98 5.65 -10.37 -7.69
CA PRO A 98 6.40 -11.63 -7.55
C PRO A 98 7.36 -11.59 -6.36
N LYS A 99 7.97 -10.41 -6.12
CA LYS A 99 8.92 -10.21 -5.03
C LYS A 99 8.80 -8.81 -4.46
N CYS A 100 8.17 -8.70 -3.29
CA CYS A 100 7.95 -7.43 -2.63
C CYS A 100 9.24 -6.88 -2.02
N ARG A 101 9.73 -5.75 -2.57
CA ARG A 101 10.96 -5.08 -2.11
C ARG A 101 10.90 -4.69 -0.63
N PHE A 102 9.75 -4.21 -0.14
CA PHE A 102 9.57 -3.81 1.26
C PHE A 102 9.61 -5.01 2.21
N LEU A 103 8.93 -6.10 1.85
CA LEU A 103 8.95 -7.33 2.63
C LEU A 103 10.36 -7.94 2.66
N GLU A 104 11.08 -7.93 1.54
CA GLU A 104 12.46 -8.38 1.46
C GLU A 104 13.39 -7.53 2.34
N SER A 105 13.29 -6.21 2.23
CA SER A 105 14.17 -5.27 2.94
C SER A 105 13.97 -5.29 4.45
N THR A 106 12.73 -5.50 4.91
CA THR A 106 12.41 -5.60 6.34
C THR A 106 12.56 -7.01 6.89
N ASN A 107 12.51 -8.03 6.03
CA ASN A 107 12.50 -9.46 6.35
C ASN A 107 11.46 -9.90 7.41
N CYS A 108 10.45 -9.07 7.66
CA CYS A 108 9.49 -9.24 8.75
C CYS A 108 8.05 -9.14 8.24
N VAL A 109 7.30 -10.25 8.26
CA VAL A 109 5.87 -10.25 7.87
C VAL A 109 5.07 -9.33 8.78
N GLY A 110 5.40 -9.27 10.09
CA GLY A 110 4.74 -8.38 11.02
C GLY A 110 4.86 -6.90 10.62
N MET A 111 6.03 -6.47 10.15
CA MET A 111 6.22 -5.11 9.63
C MET A 111 5.46 -4.89 8.33
N CYS A 112 5.51 -5.85 7.39
CA CYS A 112 4.72 -5.77 6.16
C CYS A 112 3.22 -5.65 6.45
N THR A 113 2.72 -6.43 7.41
CA THR A 113 1.31 -6.41 7.80
C THR A 113 0.93 -5.08 8.45
N ASN A 114 1.65 -4.65 9.48
CA ASN A 114 1.25 -3.52 10.32
C ASN A 114 1.67 -2.14 9.77
N LEU A 115 2.68 -2.08 8.90
CA LEU A 115 3.20 -0.83 8.34
C LEU A 115 2.91 -0.64 6.86
N CYS A 116 2.50 -1.67 6.13
CA CYS A 116 2.15 -1.56 4.71
C CYS A 116 0.70 -2.02 4.47
N LYS A 117 0.40 -3.31 4.69
CA LYS A 117 -0.91 -3.89 4.35
C LYS A 117 -2.08 -3.18 5.05
N ILE A 118 -2.14 -3.22 6.38
CA ILE A 118 -3.30 -2.71 7.11
C ILE A 118 -3.46 -1.20 6.91
N PRO A 119 -2.40 -0.38 7.05
CA PRO A 119 -2.52 1.06 6.80
C PRO A 119 -2.95 1.40 5.37
N SER A 120 -2.38 0.74 4.35
CA SER A 120 -2.75 1.00 2.96
C SER A 120 -4.19 0.57 2.67
N GLN A 121 -4.62 -0.60 3.13
CA GLN A 121 -6.02 -1.04 2.97
C GLN A 121 -6.99 -0.06 3.63
N LYS A 122 -6.68 0.41 4.84
CA LYS A 122 -7.48 1.40 5.56
C LYS A 122 -7.54 2.71 4.80
N PHE A 123 -6.39 3.21 4.33
CA PHE A 123 -6.34 4.43 3.51
C PHE A 123 -7.17 4.31 2.23
N MET A 124 -7.03 3.20 1.49
CA MET A 124 -7.80 2.96 0.26
C MET A 124 -9.32 2.95 0.56
N GLN A 125 -9.74 2.29 1.63
CA GLN A 125 -11.15 2.20 2.01
C GLN A 125 -11.70 3.54 2.54
N ASP A 126 -11.05 4.13 3.54
CA ASP A 126 -11.57 5.28 4.27
C ASP A 126 -11.37 6.58 3.47
N SER A 127 -10.17 6.74 2.89
CA SER A 127 -9.81 7.94 2.14
C SER A 127 -10.24 7.87 0.69
N LEU A 128 -10.07 6.76 -0.02
CA LEU A 128 -10.40 6.67 -1.46
C LEU A 128 -11.74 5.99 -1.76
N GLY A 129 -12.38 5.32 -0.78
CA GLY A 129 -13.63 4.61 -0.99
C GLY A 129 -13.48 3.29 -1.77
N VAL A 130 -12.25 2.76 -1.87
CA VAL A 130 -11.92 1.56 -2.65
C VAL A 130 -11.54 0.44 -1.70
N SER A 131 -12.31 -0.65 -1.74
CA SER A 131 -11.97 -1.85 -0.98
C SER A 131 -10.88 -2.63 -1.70
N VAL A 132 -9.77 -2.89 -1.01
CA VAL A 132 -8.67 -3.71 -1.52
C VAL A 132 -8.23 -4.71 -0.46
N TYR A 133 -7.71 -5.84 -0.91
CA TYR A 133 -7.11 -6.84 -0.05
C TYR A 133 -5.69 -7.16 -0.51
N MET A 134 -4.73 -7.12 0.40
CA MET A 134 -3.34 -7.47 0.16
C MET A 134 -3.00 -8.79 0.86
N SER A 135 -2.40 -9.73 0.15
CA SER A 135 -1.98 -11.02 0.71
C SER A 135 -0.46 -11.19 0.60
N PRO A 136 0.31 -10.81 1.64
CA PRO A 136 1.76 -11.01 1.63
C PRO A 136 2.09 -12.48 1.87
N SER A 137 2.80 -13.12 0.94
CA SER A 137 3.37 -14.46 1.10
C SER A 137 4.90 -14.39 1.18
N LYS A 138 5.49 -15.18 2.09
CA LYS A 138 6.95 -15.41 2.12
C LYS A 138 7.40 -16.54 1.19
N LEU A 139 6.48 -17.38 0.74
CA LEU A 139 6.77 -18.45 -0.22
C LEU A 139 6.66 -17.92 -1.66
N PRO A 140 7.57 -18.31 -2.56
CA PRO A 140 7.26 -18.32 -3.99
C PRO A 140 5.98 -19.14 -4.19
N LEU A 141 5.04 -18.64 -4.98
CA LEU A 141 3.90 -19.44 -5.41
C LEU A 141 4.47 -20.62 -6.23
N LEU A 142 4.58 -21.79 -5.59
CA LEU A 142 4.79 -23.09 -6.22
C LEU A 142 3.44 -23.67 -6.60
#